data_AF-A0A938ICR0-F1
#
_entry.id   AF-A0A938ICR0-F1
#
_cell.length_a   1.000
_cell.length_b   1.000
_cell.length_c   1.000
_cell.angle_alpha   90.00
_cell.angle_beta   90.00
_cell.angle_gamma   90.00
#
_symmetry.space_group_name_H-M   'P 1'
#
loop_
_entity.id
_entity.type
_entity.pdbx_description
1 polymer ?
#
loop_
_entity_poly.entity_id
_entity_poly.type
_entity_poly.pdbx_seq_one_letter_code
_entity_poly.pdbx_strand_id
1 'polypeptide(L)'
;MSYFRPPRALLPLLAFLGFLLVATASAAAQNDDIVRDFKKYYTKFKDTPSRREAVLSLKGEEGPEVVEALVPLLKEPEPVIVDAIIEVLAGFTSEDSKAALGLALEKAGSAEQKAGLLQATRNGKYKLPIKTLGAFLGDKDWGIRRYAVQALAACYPEAADGTHELLAPLCRDGEPAVRAEALERLTAFKSPLVVAPAIALLGDGVWQVRLAAIRALHQVRRTESVAPLVARMQVEEGRLVEEMAFALRNLTGREFGMDPPMWKQFLAEEGPGYQIPTEAGLQFLLGKRDLSTGKSTWKVENAQVGAVFGGIETTSRSIIFIIDQSGSMEAEVVNRERYKDGGYPSMMRIDIVKTELQRTIERLEPNVNFNILAFASELNQWKKNLVAANLINKTAAKEWIGRLEAIGGNSKSDLVEAGLGGAANISAGKTNTYGALMWSLNAMGPRTKDAFSKNYQIAADTVFFLSDGRPTVGDFVEPDDILREFLEANELRQVVLHTLAIGEFEKDFMKSLAEKSGGVFVDLGH
;
A
#
# COMPACT_ATOMS: atom_id res chain seq x y z
N MET A 1 5.11 12.61 -84.65
CA MET A 1 5.72 11.30 -84.36
C MET A 1 7.23 11.50 -84.30
N SER A 2 8.00 11.20 -83.26
CA SER A 2 7.78 10.59 -81.94
C SER A 2 8.68 11.30 -80.93
N TYR A 3 8.12 11.72 -79.80
CA TYR A 3 8.87 12.14 -78.62
C TYR A 3 9.19 10.89 -77.79
N PHE A 4 10.46 10.65 -77.47
CA PHE A 4 10.85 9.77 -76.36
C PHE A 4 11.88 10.52 -75.51
N ARG A 5 11.41 11.05 -74.38
CA ARG A 5 12.24 11.50 -73.25
C ARG A 5 12.51 10.29 -72.34
N PRO A 6 13.72 10.10 -71.79
CA PRO A 6 13.95 9.09 -70.76
C PRO A 6 13.37 9.57 -69.41
N PRO A 7 12.96 8.66 -68.51
CA PRO A 7 12.44 9.04 -67.21
C PRO A 7 13.59 9.46 -66.28
N ARG A 8 13.50 10.68 -65.74
CA ARG A 8 14.20 11.09 -64.51
C ARG A 8 13.29 10.83 -63.32
N ALA A 9 13.84 10.16 -62.31
CA ALA A 9 13.59 10.32 -60.87
C ALA A 9 13.41 8.98 -60.12
N LEU A 10 14.53 8.33 -59.80
CA LEU A 10 14.64 7.33 -58.72
C LEU A 10 15.66 7.76 -57.65
N LEU A 11 16.28 8.95 -57.78
CA LEU A 11 17.33 9.41 -56.87
C LEU A 11 16.90 10.06 -55.54
N PRO A 12 15.67 10.58 -55.31
CA PRO A 12 15.38 11.19 -54.01
C PRO A 12 14.99 10.17 -52.91
N LEU A 13 14.61 8.93 -53.27
CA LEU A 13 14.23 7.91 -52.28
C LEU A 13 15.46 7.23 -51.64
N LEU A 14 16.50 6.96 -52.43
CA LEU A 14 17.73 6.30 -51.98
C LEU A 14 18.60 7.20 -51.06
N ALA A 15 18.60 8.52 -51.29
CA ALA A 15 19.33 9.46 -50.43
C ALA A 15 18.66 9.65 -49.06
N PHE A 16 17.32 9.63 -49.01
CA PHE A 16 16.57 9.67 -47.74
C PHE A 16 16.75 8.37 -46.95
N LEU A 17 16.72 7.20 -47.61
CA LEU A 17 17.03 5.91 -47.00
C LEU A 17 18.48 5.84 -46.50
N GLY A 18 19.44 6.39 -47.25
CA GLY A 18 20.84 6.46 -46.84
C GLY A 18 21.09 7.36 -45.62
N PHE A 19 20.44 8.53 -45.55
CA PHE A 19 20.52 9.41 -44.38
C PHE A 19 19.86 8.80 -43.13
N LEU A 20 18.73 8.10 -43.30
CA LEU A 20 18.08 7.37 -42.22
C LEU A 20 18.97 6.22 -41.72
N LEU A 21 19.63 5.49 -42.62
CA LEU A 21 20.56 4.41 -42.28
C LEU A 21 21.81 4.91 -41.54
N VAL A 22 22.36 6.06 -41.94
CA VAL A 22 23.55 6.64 -41.30
C VAL A 22 23.22 7.24 -39.93
N ALA A 23 22.05 7.87 -39.78
CA ALA A 23 21.60 8.40 -38.49
C ALA A 23 21.28 7.27 -37.48
N THR A 24 20.64 6.19 -37.94
CA THR A 24 20.36 5.01 -37.10
C THR A 24 21.63 4.25 -36.72
N ALA A 25 22.59 4.11 -37.64
CA ALA A 25 23.89 3.52 -37.34
C ALA A 25 24.73 4.37 -36.36
N SER A 26 24.66 5.70 -36.46
CA SER A 26 25.35 6.60 -35.53
C SER A 26 24.75 6.57 -34.13
N ALA A 27 23.42 6.45 -34.01
CA ALA A 27 22.74 6.32 -32.72
C ALA A 27 23.04 4.97 -32.06
N ALA A 28 22.99 3.87 -32.82
CA ALA A 28 23.36 2.55 -32.31
C ALA A 28 24.83 2.48 -31.83
N ALA A 29 25.76 3.10 -32.57
CA ALA A 29 27.16 3.17 -32.16
C ALA A 29 27.38 4.00 -30.88
N GLN A 30 26.57 5.05 -30.67
CA GLN A 30 26.62 5.88 -29.47
C GLN A 30 26.07 5.16 -28.24
N ASN A 31 24.98 4.41 -28.39
CA ASN A 31 24.40 3.59 -27.32
C ASN A 31 25.38 2.49 -26.88
N ASP A 32 26.06 1.85 -27.83
CA ASP A 32 27.10 0.85 -27.56
C ASP A 32 28.26 1.43 -26.72
N ASP A 33 28.67 2.67 -26.98
CA ASP A 33 29.73 3.33 -26.22
C ASP A 33 29.30 3.67 -24.78
N ILE A 34 28.08 4.19 -24.59
CA ILE A 34 27.53 4.51 -23.26
C ILE A 34 27.33 3.24 -22.44
N VAL A 35 26.75 2.20 -23.02
CA VAL A 35 26.53 0.90 -22.35
C VAL A 35 27.87 0.23 -22.01
N ARG A 36 28.87 0.33 -22.88
CA ARG A 36 30.23 -0.16 -22.60
C ARG A 36 30.85 0.58 -21.40
N ASP A 37 30.72 1.90 -21.35
CA ASP A 37 31.22 2.69 -20.23
C ASP A 37 30.46 2.38 -18.94
N PHE A 38 29.14 2.26 -18.99
CA PHE A 38 28.33 1.79 -17.85
C PHE A 38 28.86 0.46 -17.31
N LYS A 39 29.00 -0.57 -18.15
CA LYS A 39 29.52 -1.89 -17.75
C LYS A 39 30.93 -1.79 -17.13
N LYS A 40 31.78 -0.89 -17.65
CA LYS A 40 33.15 -0.69 -17.18
C LYS A 40 33.24 0.01 -15.81
N TYR A 41 32.37 0.99 -15.55
CA TYR A 41 32.47 1.83 -14.35
C TYR A 41 31.51 1.42 -13.24
N TYR A 42 30.36 0.82 -13.55
CA TYR A 42 29.35 0.44 -12.55
C TYR A 42 29.95 -0.41 -11.41
N THR A 43 30.80 -1.38 -11.75
CA THR A 43 31.47 -2.27 -10.78
C THR A 43 32.49 -1.58 -9.87
N LYS A 44 32.86 -0.33 -10.17
CA LYS A 44 33.82 0.46 -9.38
C LYS A 44 33.15 1.31 -8.30
N PHE A 45 31.86 1.62 -8.47
CA PHE A 45 31.10 2.37 -7.47
C PHE A 45 30.78 1.48 -6.28
N LYS A 46 31.11 1.95 -5.07
CA LYS A 46 30.96 1.17 -3.83
C LYS A 46 29.74 1.60 -3.03
N ASP A 47 29.35 2.87 -3.15
CA ASP A 47 28.20 3.44 -2.47
C ASP A 47 26.93 3.34 -3.33
N THR A 48 25.79 3.15 -2.68
CA THR A 48 24.48 3.02 -3.31
C THR A 48 24.07 4.24 -4.14
N PRO A 49 24.29 5.51 -3.70
CA PRO A 49 23.95 6.68 -4.51
C PRO A 49 24.65 6.71 -5.87
N SER A 50 25.97 6.50 -5.90
CA SER A 50 26.74 6.50 -7.16
C SER A 50 26.31 5.36 -8.10
N ARG A 51 26.02 4.18 -7.55
CA ARG A 51 25.51 3.04 -8.34
C ARG A 51 24.13 3.33 -8.93
N ARG A 52 23.23 3.94 -8.15
CA ARG A 52 21.91 4.37 -8.62
C ARG A 52 22.03 5.42 -9.72
N GLU A 53 22.87 6.44 -9.53
CA GLU A 53 23.10 7.48 -10.54
C GLU A 53 23.66 6.89 -11.84
N ALA A 54 24.58 5.94 -11.75
CA ALA A 54 25.10 5.22 -12.90
C ALA A 54 24.02 4.44 -13.66
N VAL A 55 23.04 3.84 -12.97
CA VAL A 55 21.89 3.21 -13.65
C VAL A 55 21.05 4.28 -14.35
N LEU A 56 20.73 5.37 -13.65
CA LEU A 56 19.89 6.44 -14.19
C LEU A 56 20.54 7.20 -15.36
N SER A 57 21.86 7.13 -15.53
CA SER A 57 22.53 7.70 -16.71
C SER A 57 22.16 6.98 -18.01
N LEU A 58 21.57 5.78 -17.93
CA LEU A 58 21.02 5.05 -19.08
C LEU A 58 19.58 5.46 -19.41
N LYS A 59 18.99 6.43 -18.70
CA LYS A 59 17.62 6.88 -18.96
C LYS A 59 17.52 7.57 -20.32
N GLY A 60 16.65 7.04 -21.18
CA GLY A 60 16.47 7.51 -22.56
C GLY A 60 17.35 6.78 -23.57
N GLU A 61 18.31 5.97 -23.11
CA GLU A 61 19.04 5.04 -23.96
C GLU A 61 18.15 3.84 -24.32
N GLU A 62 18.27 3.35 -25.55
CA GLU A 62 17.40 2.33 -26.14
C GLU A 62 18.26 1.22 -26.77
N GLY A 63 17.71 0.03 -26.93
CA GLY A 63 18.36 -1.07 -27.65
C GLY A 63 18.52 -2.34 -26.80
N PRO A 64 18.69 -3.51 -27.44
CA PRO A 64 18.91 -4.78 -26.74
C PRO A 64 20.10 -4.75 -25.77
N GLU A 65 21.14 -4.00 -26.09
CA GLU A 65 22.37 -3.86 -25.29
C GLU A 65 22.11 -3.24 -23.90
N VAL A 66 21.14 -2.32 -23.80
CA VAL A 66 20.70 -1.72 -22.52
C VAL A 66 19.99 -2.79 -21.68
N VAL A 67 19.09 -3.56 -22.29
CA VAL A 67 18.40 -4.69 -21.62
C VAL A 67 19.41 -5.72 -21.12
N GLU A 68 20.37 -6.10 -21.96
CA GLU A 68 21.43 -7.05 -21.60
C GLU A 68 22.32 -6.56 -20.46
N ALA A 69 22.57 -5.24 -20.38
CA ALA A 69 23.35 -4.64 -19.31
C ALA A 69 22.60 -4.63 -17.97
N LEU A 70 21.30 -4.36 -17.99
CA LEU A 70 20.51 -4.08 -16.80
C LEU A 70 19.83 -5.31 -16.20
N VAL A 71 19.38 -6.27 -17.01
CA VAL A 71 18.65 -7.46 -16.52
C VAL A 71 19.45 -8.30 -15.50
N PRO A 72 20.77 -8.49 -15.62
CA PRO A 72 21.56 -9.16 -14.59
C PRO A 72 21.54 -8.43 -13.23
N LEU A 73 21.42 -7.09 -13.27
CA LEU A 73 21.44 -6.21 -12.08
C LEU A 73 20.07 -6.13 -11.38
N LEU A 74 19.02 -6.77 -11.90
CA LEU A 74 17.76 -6.92 -11.16
C LEU A 74 17.91 -7.75 -9.87
N LYS A 75 19.05 -8.41 -9.68
CA LYS A 75 19.40 -9.20 -8.48
C LYS A 75 20.12 -8.39 -7.40
N GLU A 76 20.29 -7.09 -7.60
CA GLU A 76 21.01 -6.24 -6.66
C GLU A 76 20.31 -6.21 -5.29
N PRO A 77 21.09 -6.27 -4.19
CA PRO A 77 20.50 -6.32 -2.85
C PRO A 77 19.93 -4.97 -2.40
N GLU A 78 20.25 -3.86 -3.06
CA GLU A 78 19.69 -2.54 -2.76
C GLU A 78 18.46 -2.23 -3.64
N PRO A 79 17.24 -2.08 -3.11
CA PRO A 79 16.06 -1.85 -3.94
C PRO A 79 16.10 -0.54 -4.71
N VAL A 80 16.69 0.50 -4.13
CA VAL A 80 16.82 1.79 -4.81
C VAL A 80 17.59 1.70 -6.12
N ILE A 81 18.45 0.68 -6.28
CA ILE A 81 19.11 0.36 -7.55
C ILE A 81 18.15 -0.41 -8.46
N VAL A 82 17.47 -1.44 -7.95
CA VAL A 82 16.48 -2.22 -8.72
C VAL A 82 15.35 -1.35 -9.26
N ASP A 83 14.85 -0.40 -8.46
CA ASP A 83 13.82 0.56 -8.86
C ASP A 83 14.32 1.49 -9.97
N ALA A 84 15.57 1.97 -9.89
CA ALA A 84 16.18 2.75 -10.97
C ALA A 84 16.32 1.91 -12.25
N ILE A 85 16.64 0.61 -12.13
CA ILE A 85 16.70 -0.29 -13.29
C ILE A 85 15.30 -0.44 -13.91
N ILE A 86 14.27 -0.68 -13.10
CA ILE A 86 12.88 -0.77 -13.55
C ILE A 86 12.45 0.54 -14.21
N GLU A 87 12.83 1.70 -13.67
CA GLU A 87 12.53 3.02 -14.25
C GLU A 87 13.13 3.17 -15.65
N VAL A 88 14.42 2.82 -15.84
CA VAL A 88 15.07 2.88 -17.15
C VAL A 88 14.39 1.92 -18.13
N LEU A 89 14.19 0.66 -17.73
CA LEU A 89 13.55 -0.36 -18.58
C LEU A 89 12.09 -0.04 -18.92
N ALA A 90 11.38 0.69 -18.06
CA ALA A 90 10.00 1.16 -18.28
C ALA A 90 9.94 2.44 -19.14
N GLY A 91 11.07 3.09 -19.39
CA GLY A 91 11.19 4.29 -20.20
C GLY A 91 11.30 4.03 -21.71
N PHE A 92 11.41 2.78 -22.14
CA PHE A 92 11.54 2.44 -23.56
C PHE A 92 10.33 2.84 -24.40
N THR A 93 10.63 3.46 -25.52
CA THR A 93 9.71 3.94 -26.54
C THR A 93 9.84 3.13 -27.83
N SER A 94 11.03 2.60 -28.12
CA SER A 94 11.29 1.82 -29.34
C SER A 94 10.71 0.40 -29.26
N GLU A 95 10.23 -0.13 -30.39
CA GLU A 95 9.69 -1.50 -30.45
C GLU A 95 10.80 -2.56 -30.30
N ASP A 96 12.02 -2.25 -30.73
CA ASP A 96 13.16 -3.15 -30.61
C ASP A 96 13.58 -3.36 -29.14
N SER A 97 13.63 -2.28 -28.33
CA SER A 97 13.87 -2.39 -26.89
C SER A 97 12.77 -3.17 -26.18
N LYS A 98 11.50 -2.92 -26.52
CA LYS A 98 10.36 -3.65 -25.95
C LYS A 98 10.40 -5.12 -26.33
N ALA A 99 10.76 -5.44 -27.57
CA ALA A 99 10.94 -6.81 -28.02
C ALA A 99 12.10 -7.51 -27.28
N ALA A 100 13.22 -6.81 -27.08
CA ALA A 100 14.34 -7.32 -26.28
C ALA A 100 13.93 -7.57 -24.82
N LEU A 101 13.13 -6.68 -24.22
CA LEU A 101 12.55 -6.88 -22.88
C LEU A 101 11.63 -8.10 -22.84
N GLY A 102 10.78 -8.30 -23.86
CA GLY A 102 9.96 -9.50 -24.00
C GLY A 102 10.78 -10.79 -24.09
N LEU A 103 11.87 -10.78 -24.85
CA LEU A 103 12.80 -11.91 -24.91
C LEU A 103 13.52 -12.15 -23.57
N ALA A 104 13.85 -11.08 -22.84
CA ALA A 104 14.43 -11.18 -21.51
C ALA A 104 13.44 -11.79 -20.50
N LEU A 105 12.14 -11.47 -20.59
CA LEU A 105 11.08 -12.10 -19.80
C LEU A 105 11.04 -13.61 -20.03
N GLU A 106 11.01 -14.05 -21.29
CA GLU A 106 10.97 -15.48 -21.64
C GLU A 106 12.19 -16.25 -21.10
N LYS A 107 13.36 -15.59 -21.00
CA LYS A 107 14.61 -16.18 -20.53
C LYS A 107 14.88 -15.96 -19.04
N ALA A 108 14.01 -15.26 -18.31
CA ALA A 108 14.24 -14.88 -16.93
C ALA A 108 14.32 -16.12 -16.01
N GLY A 109 15.52 -16.39 -15.49
CA GLY A 109 15.80 -17.60 -14.70
C GLY A 109 15.56 -17.47 -13.19
N SER A 110 15.48 -16.24 -12.68
CA SER A 110 15.37 -15.94 -11.24
C SER A 110 14.10 -15.16 -10.91
N ALA A 111 13.64 -15.23 -9.65
CA ALA A 111 12.43 -14.54 -9.22
C ALA A 111 12.61 -13.01 -9.33
N GLU A 112 13.78 -12.51 -8.97
CA GLU A 112 14.15 -11.09 -9.00
C GLU A 112 14.09 -10.54 -10.44
N GLN A 113 14.63 -11.28 -11.41
CA GLN A 113 14.55 -10.91 -12.83
C GLN A 113 13.12 -10.90 -13.34
N LYS A 114 12.34 -11.94 -13.04
CA LYS A 114 10.93 -12.02 -13.45
C LYS A 114 10.13 -10.86 -12.86
N ALA A 115 10.28 -10.60 -11.56
CA ALA A 115 9.63 -9.51 -10.86
C ALA A 115 9.99 -8.15 -11.47
N GLY A 116 11.28 -7.86 -11.63
CA GLY A 116 11.74 -6.59 -12.19
C GLY A 116 11.26 -6.36 -13.62
N LEU A 117 11.31 -7.38 -14.47
CA LEU A 117 10.86 -7.29 -15.86
C LEU A 117 9.33 -7.16 -15.99
N LEU A 118 8.54 -7.89 -15.18
CA LEU A 118 7.09 -7.73 -15.14
C LEU A 118 6.70 -6.32 -14.68
N GLN A 119 7.40 -5.78 -13.68
CA GLN A 119 7.19 -4.42 -13.20
C GLN A 119 7.56 -3.36 -14.25
N ALA A 120 8.71 -3.51 -14.92
CA ALA A 120 9.12 -2.62 -16.01
C ALA A 120 8.07 -2.62 -17.14
N THR A 121 7.59 -3.81 -17.52
CA THR A 121 6.53 -3.98 -18.52
C THR A 121 5.23 -3.29 -18.11
N ARG A 122 4.80 -3.50 -16.85
CA ARG A 122 3.61 -2.87 -16.27
C ARG A 122 3.72 -1.35 -16.26
N ASN A 123 4.85 -0.82 -15.78
CA ASN A 123 5.09 0.61 -15.63
C ASN A 123 5.17 1.32 -16.99
N GLY A 124 5.81 0.68 -17.98
CA GLY A 124 5.87 1.14 -19.36
C GLY A 124 4.60 0.88 -20.19
N LYS A 125 3.65 0.10 -19.64
CA LYS A 125 2.41 -0.36 -20.31
C LYS A 125 2.67 -1.02 -21.66
N TYR A 126 3.69 -1.87 -21.74
CA TYR A 126 4.10 -2.48 -23.00
C TYR A 126 3.15 -3.58 -23.46
N LYS A 127 2.67 -3.45 -24.70
CA LYS A 127 1.84 -4.46 -25.37
C LYS A 127 2.71 -5.52 -26.03
N LEU A 128 3.32 -6.37 -25.20
CA LEU A 128 4.00 -7.59 -25.65
C LEU A 128 2.98 -8.61 -26.22
N PRO A 129 3.36 -9.83 -26.62
CA PRO A 129 2.37 -10.88 -26.81
C PRO A 129 1.75 -11.25 -25.46
N ILE A 130 0.41 -11.23 -25.33
CA ILE A 130 -0.27 -11.46 -24.03
C ILE A 130 0.14 -12.78 -23.34
N LYS A 131 0.39 -13.83 -24.14
CA LYS A 131 0.89 -15.13 -23.66
C LYS A 131 2.24 -15.04 -22.93
N THR A 132 3.06 -14.05 -23.24
CA THR A 132 4.36 -13.80 -22.59
C THR A 132 4.15 -13.47 -21.12
N LEU A 133 3.18 -12.62 -20.80
CA LEU A 133 2.82 -12.29 -19.42
C LEU A 133 1.96 -13.40 -18.80
N GLY A 134 1.01 -13.95 -19.58
CA GLY A 134 0.14 -15.03 -19.14
C GLY A 134 0.89 -16.28 -18.68
N ALA A 135 2.08 -16.57 -19.22
CA ALA A 135 2.92 -17.68 -18.78
C ALA A 135 3.31 -17.61 -17.29
N PHE A 136 3.35 -16.41 -16.71
CA PHE A 136 3.71 -16.20 -15.30
C PHE A 136 2.53 -16.33 -14.33
N LEU A 137 1.29 -16.44 -14.81
CA LEU A 137 0.11 -16.70 -13.97
C LEU A 137 0.14 -18.09 -13.29
N GLY A 138 0.99 -19.00 -13.76
CA GLY A 138 1.20 -20.33 -13.18
C GLY A 138 2.53 -20.49 -12.45
N ASP A 139 3.29 -19.42 -12.19
CA ASP A 139 4.60 -19.52 -11.53
C ASP A 139 4.46 -20.08 -10.11
N LYS A 140 5.49 -20.82 -9.66
CA LYS A 140 5.53 -21.39 -8.30
C LYS A 140 5.54 -20.30 -7.22
N ASP A 141 6.13 -19.14 -7.55
CA ASP A 141 6.19 -17.99 -6.66
C ASP A 141 4.92 -17.14 -6.83
N TRP A 142 4.19 -16.96 -5.73
CA TRP A 142 2.94 -16.21 -5.75
C TRP A 142 3.15 -14.72 -6.05
N GLY A 143 4.30 -14.16 -5.69
CA GLY A 143 4.66 -12.78 -6.00
C GLY A 143 4.80 -12.57 -7.50
N ILE A 144 5.36 -13.57 -8.21
CA ILE A 144 5.44 -13.56 -9.67
C ILE A 144 4.06 -13.68 -10.31
N ARG A 145 3.20 -14.57 -9.81
CA ARG A 145 1.80 -14.65 -10.26
C ARG A 145 1.10 -13.31 -10.09
N ARG A 146 1.25 -12.65 -8.94
CA ARG A 146 0.69 -11.32 -8.67
C ARG A 146 1.22 -10.26 -9.63
N TYR A 147 2.53 -10.18 -9.85
CA TYR A 147 3.09 -9.23 -10.82
C TYR A 147 2.59 -9.49 -12.24
N ALA A 148 2.37 -10.75 -12.62
CA ALA A 148 1.78 -11.10 -13.90
C ALA A 148 0.32 -10.61 -14.02
N VAL A 149 -0.49 -10.77 -12.96
CA VAL A 149 -1.85 -10.20 -12.90
C VAL A 149 -1.80 -8.68 -13.10
N GLN A 150 -0.91 -7.99 -12.38
CA GLN A 150 -0.77 -6.53 -12.46
C GLN A 150 -0.29 -6.05 -13.84
N ALA A 151 0.70 -6.74 -14.42
CA ALA A 151 1.22 -6.41 -15.74
C ALA A 151 0.18 -6.63 -16.84
N LEU A 152 -0.53 -7.77 -16.81
CA LEU A 152 -1.66 -8.02 -17.71
C LEU A 152 -2.71 -6.93 -17.57
N ALA A 153 -3.06 -6.57 -16.34
CA ALA A 153 -4.10 -5.58 -16.08
C ALA A 153 -3.74 -4.17 -16.57
N ALA A 154 -2.47 -3.77 -16.46
CA ALA A 154 -2.00 -2.47 -16.91
C ALA A 154 -1.81 -2.40 -18.44
N CYS A 155 -1.37 -3.48 -19.07
CA CYS A 155 -1.06 -3.52 -20.50
C CYS A 155 -2.25 -3.88 -21.40
N TYR A 156 -3.23 -4.62 -20.86
CA TYR A 156 -4.39 -5.15 -21.58
C TYR A 156 -5.69 -4.97 -20.77
N PRO A 157 -6.09 -3.71 -20.50
CA PRO A 157 -7.25 -3.42 -19.67
C PRO A 157 -8.60 -3.65 -20.40
N GLU A 158 -8.59 -3.84 -21.72
CA GLU A 158 -9.80 -3.95 -22.50
C GLU A 158 -10.34 -5.38 -22.51
N ALA A 159 -11.66 -5.54 -22.44
CA ALA A 159 -12.29 -6.87 -22.41
C ALA A 159 -11.92 -7.74 -23.64
N ALA A 160 -11.69 -7.11 -24.80
CA ALA A 160 -11.32 -7.80 -26.04
C ALA A 160 -9.94 -8.48 -25.98
N ASP A 161 -9.08 -8.10 -25.03
CA ASP A 161 -7.73 -8.64 -24.91
C ASP A 161 -7.71 -10.07 -24.31
N GLY A 162 -8.82 -10.53 -23.72
CA GLY A 162 -8.92 -11.84 -23.06
C GLY A 162 -8.33 -11.88 -21.64
N THR A 163 -7.90 -10.74 -21.10
CA THR A 163 -7.35 -10.61 -19.74
C THR A 163 -8.35 -11.07 -18.69
N HIS A 164 -9.64 -10.81 -18.86
CA HIS A 164 -10.66 -11.12 -17.86
C HIS A 164 -10.75 -12.64 -17.63
N GLU A 165 -10.74 -13.42 -18.70
CA GLU A 165 -10.77 -14.88 -18.70
C GLU A 165 -9.49 -15.47 -18.13
N LEU A 166 -8.34 -14.82 -18.36
CA LEU A 166 -7.07 -15.21 -17.76
C LEU A 166 -7.04 -14.97 -16.25
N LEU A 167 -7.65 -13.88 -15.75
CA LEU A 167 -7.62 -13.51 -14.33
C LEU A 167 -8.70 -14.22 -13.49
N ALA A 168 -9.87 -14.53 -14.05
CA ALA A 168 -10.98 -15.14 -13.31
C ALA A 168 -10.62 -16.42 -12.52
N PRO A 169 -9.79 -17.35 -13.04
CA PRO A 169 -9.35 -18.52 -12.28
C PRO A 169 -8.51 -18.18 -11.05
N LEU A 170 -7.75 -17.07 -11.06
CA LEU A 170 -6.84 -16.66 -9.99
C LEU A 170 -7.59 -16.15 -8.76
N CYS A 171 -8.90 -15.85 -8.87
CA CYS A 171 -9.76 -15.64 -7.71
C CYS A 171 -9.85 -16.88 -6.79
N ARG A 172 -9.38 -18.05 -7.24
CA ARG A 172 -9.29 -19.29 -6.45
C ARG A 172 -7.84 -19.72 -6.17
N ASP A 173 -6.88 -18.83 -6.39
CA ASP A 173 -5.46 -19.10 -6.13
C ASP A 173 -5.20 -19.50 -4.67
N GLY A 174 -4.19 -20.35 -4.44
CA GLY A 174 -3.82 -20.79 -3.10
C GLY A 174 -3.34 -19.63 -2.21
N GLU A 175 -2.74 -18.61 -2.79
CA GLU A 175 -2.27 -17.42 -2.08
C GLU A 175 -3.36 -16.35 -1.99
N PRO A 176 -3.74 -15.90 -0.78
CA PRO A 176 -4.78 -14.89 -0.60
C PRO A 176 -4.49 -13.55 -1.31
N ALA A 177 -3.22 -13.15 -1.41
CA ALA A 177 -2.82 -11.95 -2.14
C ALA A 177 -3.21 -12.01 -3.62
N VAL A 178 -3.01 -13.17 -4.25
CA VAL A 178 -3.32 -13.37 -5.67
C VAL A 178 -4.84 -13.42 -5.88
N ARG A 179 -5.59 -14.02 -4.93
CA ARG A 179 -7.07 -13.99 -4.96
C ARG A 179 -7.62 -12.57 -4.90
N ALA A 180 -7.15 -11.78 -3.93
CA ALA A 180 -7.58 -10.39 -3.76
C ALA A 180 -7.23 -9.53 -4.97
N GLU A 181 -5.98 -9.61 -5.45
CA GLU A 181 -5.50 -8.88 -6.63
C GLU A 181 -6.35 -9.22 -7.88
N ALA A 182 -6.56 -10.51 -8.18
CA ALA A 182 -7.36 -10.92 -9.33
C ALA A 182 -8.78 -10.37 -9.26
N LEU A 183 -9.41 -10.41 -8.07
CA LEU A 183 -10.74 -9.88 -7.86
C LEU A 183 -10.80 -8.35 -8.03
N GLU A 184 -9.84 -7.63 -7.46
CA GLU A 184 -9.76 -6.17 -7.57
C GLU A 184 -9.58 -5.73 -9.02
N ARG A 185 -8.69 -6.39 -9.79
CA ARG A 185 -8.49 -6.05 -11.22
C ARG A 185 -9.74 -6.33 -12.05
N LEU A 186 -10.39 -7.48 -11.86
CA LEU A 186 -11.66 -7.77 -12.53
C LEU A 186 -12.76 -6.76 -12.19
N THR A 187 -12.79 -6.30 -10.93
CA THR A 187 -13.72 -5.27 -10.46
C THR A 187 -13.45 -3.92 -11.13
N ALA A 188 -12.19 -3.51 -11.21
CA ALA A 188 -11.77 -2.29 -11.88
C ALA A 188 -12.16 -2.29 -13.37
N PHE A 189 -12.07 -3.45 -14.03
CA PHE A 189 -12.54 -3.62 -15.41
C PHE A 189 -14.06 -3.66 -15.57
N LYS A 190 -14.82 -3.66 -14.47
CA LYS A 190 -16.27 -3.92 -14.47
C LYS A 190 -16.61 -5.23 -15.19
N SER A 191 -15.74 -6.24 -15.05
CA SER A 191 -15.89 -7.52 -15.71
C SER A 191 -17.18 -8.22 -15.29
N PRO A 192 -17.94 -8.85 -16.20
CA PRO A 192 -19.09 -9.66 -15.84
C PRO A 192 -18.71 -10.89 -14.99
N LEU A 193 -17.42 -11.26 -14.97
CA LEU A 193 -16.91 -12.42 -14.24
C LEU A 193 -16.66 -12.14 -12.75
N VAL A 194 -16.93 -10.93 -12.23
CA VAL A 194 -16.62 -10.56 -10.84
C VAL A 194 -17.59 -11.18 -9.82
N VAL A 195 -18.88 -11.22 -10.13
CA VAL A 195 -19.94 -11.44 -9.13
C VAL A 195 -19.81 -12.80 -8.45
N ALA A 196 -19.71 -13.88 -9.22
CA ALA A 196 -19.62 -15.22 -8.66
C ALA A 196 -18.35 -15.44 -7.81
N PRO A 197 -17.14 -15.05 -8.26
CA PRO A 197 -15.95 -15.04 -7.40
C PRO A 197 -16.11 -14.18 -6.15
N ALA A 198 -16.63 -12.96 -6.25
CA ALA A 198 -16.80 -12.07 -5.10
C ALA A 198 -17.74 -12.68 -4.05
N ILE A 199 -18.88 -13.26 -4.46
CA ILE A 199 -19.81 -13.96 -3.55
C ILE A 199 -19.11 -15.13 -2.85
N ALA A 200 -18.32 -15.93 -3.58
CA ALA A 200 -17.59 -17.04 -2.98
C ALA A 200 -16.54 -16.57 -1.95
N LEU A 201 -15.85 -15.47 -2.25
CA LEU A 201 -14.77 -14.92 -1.42
C LEU A 201 -15.27 -14.18 -0.17
N LEU A 202 -16.56 -13.89 -0.04
CA LEU A 202 -17.15 -13.47 1.24
C LEU A 202 -16.95 -14.51 2.36
N GLY A 203 -16.80 -15.79 2.00
CA GLY A 203 -16.53 -16.88 2.94
C GLY A 203 -15.05 -17.16 3.22
N ASP A 204 -14.12 -16.38 2.65
CA ASP A 204 -12.69 -16.65 2.75
C ASP A 204 -12.17 -16.57 4.20
N GLY A 205 -11.21 -17.43 4.55
CA GLY A 205 -10.60 -17.44 5.88
C GLY A 205 -9.78 -16.18 6.19
N VAL A 206 -9.31 -15.48 5.15
CA VAL A 206 -8.50 -14.28 5.26
C VAL A 206 -9.38 -13.03 5.15
N TRP A 207 -9.35 -12.18 6.18
CA TRP A 207 -10.25 -11.02 6.27
C TRP A 207 -10.01 -10.01 5.14
N GLN A 208 -8.78 -9.86 4.67
CA GLN A 208 -8.42 -8.97 3.56
C GLN A 208 -9.12 -9.41 2.25
N VAL A 209 -9.22 -10.72 2.02
CA VAL A 209 -9.92 -11.28 0.85
C VAL A 209 -11.43 -11.06 0.98
N ARG A 210 -11.99 -11.22 2.19
CA ARG A 210 -13.39 -10.86 2.45
C ARG A 210 -13.66 -9.38 2.22
N LEU A 211 -12.74 -8.50 2.64
CA LEU A 211 -12.83 -7.06 2.38
C LEU A 211 -12.86 -6.74 0.89
N ALA A 212 -11.93 -7.33 0.12
CA ALA A 212 -11.91 -7.20 -1.33
C ALA A 212 -13.24 -7.65 -1.96
N ALA A 213 -13.81 -8.76 -1.48
CA ALA A 213 -15.12 -9.25 -1.91
C ALA A 213 -16.27 -8.29 -1.61
N ILE A 214 -16.34 -7.74 -0.39
CA ILE A 214 -17.37 -6.77 0.01
C ILE A 214 -17.32 -5.54 -0.90
N ARG A 215 -16.11 -4.99 -1.12
CA ARG A 215 -15.90 -3.82 -1.98
C ARG A 215 -16.20 -4.10 -3.45
N ALA A 216 -15.80 -5.27 -3.95
CA ALA A 216 -16.12 -5.71 -5.30
C ALA A 216 -17.63 -5.76 -5.52
N LEU A 217 -18.37 -6.41 -4.62
CA LEU A 217 -19.84 -6.54 -4.69
C LEU A 217 -20.56 -5.18 -4.62
N HIS A 218 -20.05 -4.27 -3.80
CA HIS A 218 -20.53 -2.89 -3.76
C HIS A 218 -20.31 -2.18 -5.10
N GLN A 219 -19.10 -2.24 -5.66
CA GLN A 219 -18.72 -1.50 -6.87
C GLN A 219 -19.41 -2.01 -8.14
N VAL A 220 -19.60 -3.33 -8.28
CA VAL A 220 -20.27 -3.89 -9.47
C VAL A 220 -21.78 -3.69 -9.48
N ARG A 221 -22.38 -3.30 -8.34
CA ARG A 221 -23.81 -3.00 -8.17
C ARG A 221 -24.73 -4.01 -8.86
N ARG A 222 -24.72 -5.26 -8.38
CA ARG A 222 -25.66 -6.30 -8.82
C ARG A 222 -26.66 -6.63 -7.73
N THR A 223 -27.93 -6.83 -8.08
CA THR A 223 -28.98 -7.25 -7.15
C THR A 223 -28.57 -8.51 -6.38
N GLU A 224 -27.93 -9.45 -7.07
CA GLU A 224 -27.42 -10.72 -6.54
C GLU A 224 -26.40 -10.54 -5.41
N SER A 225 -25.79 -9.36 -5.28
CA SER A 225 -24.85 -9.04 -4.20
C SER A 225 -25.52 -8.90 -2.83
N VAL A 226 -26.79 -8.49 -2.78
CA VAL A 226 -27.44 -8.06 -1.53
C VAL A 226 -27.62 -9.22 -0.56
N ALA A 227 -28.22 -10.33 -1.00
CA ALA A 227 -28.48 -11.46 -0.11
C ALA A 227 -27.20 -12.10 0.48
N PRO A 228 -26.13 -12.34 -0.30
CA PRO A 228 -24.85 -12.81 0.25
C PRO A 228 -24.21 -11.84 1.26
N LEU A 229 -24.26 -10.54 1.01
CA LEU A 229 -23.74 -9.53 1.95
C LEU A 229 -24.53 -9.56 3.27
N VAL A 230 -25.87 -9.55 3.20
CA VAL A 230 -26.74 -9.63 4.40
C VAL A 230 -26.47 -10.93 5.18
N ALA A 231 -26.32 -12.06 4.48
CA ALA A 231 -26.03 -13.35 5.10
C ALA A 231 -24.65 -13.36 5.78
N ARG A 232 -23.61 -12.84 5.11
CA ARG A 232 -22.26 -12.79 5.67
C ARG A 232 -22.17 -11.87 6.88
N MET A 233 -22.88 -10.74 6.85
CA MET A 233 -22.92 -9.77 7.95
C MET A 233 -23.38 -10.38 9.29
N GLN A 234 -24.16 -11.47 9.27
CA GLN A 234 -24.64 -12.15 10.49
C GLN A 234 -23.53 -12.82 11.30
N VAL A 235 -22.39 -13.10 10.68
CA VAL A 235 -21.27 -13.85 11.29
C VAL A 235 -19.95 -13.11 11.21
N GLU A 236 -19.98 -11.86 10.74
CA GLU A 236 -18.81 -11.01 10.64
C GLU A 236 -18.71 -10.09 11.86
N GLU A 237 -17.51 -9.60 12.13
CA GLU A 237 -17.22 -8.79 13.30
C GLU A 237 -16.39 -7.55 12.96
N GLY A 238 -16.43 -6.57 13.85
CA GLY A 238 -15.62 -5.36 13.78
C GLY A 238 -15.78 -4.60 12.46
N ARG A 239 -14.67 -4.15 11.91
CA ARG A 239 -14.64 -3.24 10.74
C ARG A 239 -15.33 -3.80 9.50
N LEU A 240 -15.32 -5.12 9.29
CA LEU A 240 -15.97 -5.70 8.10
C LEU A 240 -17.50 -5.56 8.14
N VAL A 241 -18.10 -5.48 9.33
CA VAL A 241 -19.55 -5.19 9.48
C VAL A 241 -19.86 -3.76 9.04
N GLU A 242 -18.98 -2.81 9.35
CA GLU A 242 -19.08 -1.42 8.90
C GLU A 242 -18.99 -1.31 7.36
N GLU A 243 -18.02 -2.00 6.76
CA GLU A 243 -17.85 -2.09 5.31
C GLU A 243 -19.08 -2.71 4.62
N MET A 244 -19.68 -3.75 5.23
CA MET A 244 -20.93 -4.34 4.72
C MET A 244 -22.12 -3.41 4.87
N ALA A 245 -22.25 -2.72 6.01
CA ALA A 245 -23.31 -1.74 6.22
C ALA A 245 -23.24 -0.61 5.19
N PHE A 246 -22.03 -0.12 4.91
CA PHE A 246 -21.77 0.85 3.86
C PHE A 246 -22.15 0.29 2.48
N ALA A 247 -21.69 -0.91 2.14
CA ALA A 247 -22.03 -1.57 0.87
C ALA A 247 -23.55 -1.73 0.70
N LEU A 248 -24.25 -2.26 1.71
CA LEU A 248 -25.69 -2.49 1.68
C LEU A 248 -26.48 -1.19 1.59
N ARG A 249 -26.09 -0.14 2.32
CA ARG A 249 -26.70 1.20 2.19
C ARG A 249 -26.58 1.71 0.76
N ASN A 250 -25.38 1.63 0.19
CA ASN A 250 -25.14 2.15 -1.14
C ASN A 250 -25.72 1.24 -2.22
N LEU A 251 -25.97 -0.04 -1.98
CA LEU A 251 -26.68 -0.90 -2.93
C LEU A 251 -28.19 -0.65 -2.89
N THR A 252 -28.79 -0.55 -1.69
CA THR A 252 -30.25 -0.62 -1.48
C THR A 252 -30.92 0.74 -1.26
N GLY A 253 -30.16 1.76 -0.86
CA GLY A 253 -30.68 3.04 -0.38
C GLY A 253 -31.34 2.97 1.00
N ARG A 254 -31.24 1.85 1.73
CA ARG A 254 -31.73 1.68 3.10
C ARG A 254 -30.62 1.96 4.11
N GLU A 255 -30.98 2.37 5.32
CA GLU A 255 -30.01 2.75 6.35
C GLU A 255 -30.33 2.02 7.67
N PHE A 256 -29.83 0.79 7.81
CA PHE A 256 -29.95 0.01 9.05
C PHE A 256 -28.63 -0.12 9.82
N GLY A 257 -27.53 0.28 9.20
CA GLY A 257 -26.22 0.36 9.85
C GLY A 257 -25.62 -0.99 10.11
N MET A 258 -24.88 -1.08 11.19
CA MET A 258 -24.25 -2.32 11.63
C MET A 258 -25.24 -3.19 12.43
N ASP A 259 -26.50 -3.27 11.99
CA ASP A 259 -27.57 -4.07 12.58
C ASP A 259 -27.91 -5.26 11.66
N PRO A 260 -27.22 -6.41 11.81
CA PRO A 260 -27.48 -7.59 10.99
C PRO A 260 -28.93 -8.08 11.05
N PRO A 261 -29.61 -8.12 12.22
CA PRO A 261 -31.03 -8.47 12.30
C PRO A 261 -31.94 -7.60 11.41
N MET A 262 -31.77 -6.27 11.43
CA MET A 262 -32.57 -5.36 10.61
C MET A 262 -32.36 -5.58 9.12
N TRP A 263 -31.11 -5.79 8.67
CA TRP A 263 -30.82 -6.13 7.28
C TRP A 263 -31.44 -7.47 6.86
N LYS A 264 -31.43 -8.47 7.74
CA LYS A 264 -32.05 -9.77 7.51
C LYS A 264 -33.57 -9.65 7.40
N GLN A 265 -34.19 -8.87 8.27
CA GLN A 265 -35.62 -8.60 8.24
C GLN A 265 -36.02 -7.89 6.95
N PHE A 266 -35.31 -6.82 6.57
CA PHE A 266 -35.52 -6.10 5.32
C PHE A 266 -35.54 -7.04 4.10
N LEU A 267 -34.55 -7.92 3.99
CA LEU A 267 -34.48 -8.85 2.86
C LEU A 267 -35.64 -9.87 2.87
N ALA A 268 -36.09 -10.30 4.06
CA ALA A 268 -37.22 -11.20 4.19
C ALA A 268 -38.55 -10.54 3.79
N GLU A 269 -38.71 -9.24 4.06
CA GLU A 269 -39.91 -8.46 3.70
C GLU A 269 -39.99 -8.17 2.20
N GLU A 270 -38.87 -7.82 1.55
CA GLU A 270 -38.84 -7.53 0.11
C GLU A 270 -38.99 -8.81 -0.74
N GLY A 271 -38.53 -9.96 -0.23
CA GLY A 271 -38.70 -11.26 -0.87
C GLY A 271 -37.83 -11.48 -2.12
N PRO A 272 -38.04 -12.60 -2.85
CA PRO A 272 -37.16 -13.03 -3.95
C PRO A 272 -37.20 -12.13 -5.20
N GLY A 273 -38.17 -11.23 -5.30
CA GLY A 273 -38.33 -10.30 -6.42
C GLY A 273 -37.59 -8.97 -6.25
N TYR A 274 -36.92 -8.75 -5.11
CA TYR A 274 -36.22 -7.50 -4.82
C TYR A 274 -35.23 -7.12 -5.92
N GLN A 275 -35.19 -5.83 -6.28
CA GLN A 275 -34.22 -5.26 -7.20
C GLN A 275 -33.60 -4.02 -6.56
N ILE A 276 -32.28 -3.90 -6.68
CA ILE A 276 -31.61 -2.67 -6.23
C ILE A 276 -32.05 -1.48 -7.09
N PRO A 277 -32.13 -0.27 -6.50
CA PRO A 277 -32.40 0.93 -7.27
C PRO A 277 -31.32 1.18 -8.34
N THR A 278 -31.74 1.82 -9.44
CA THR A 278 -30.79 2.43 -10.39
C THR A 278 -29.92 3.46 -9.67
N GLU A 279 -28.79 3.85 -10.27
CA GLU A 279 -27.91 4.85 -9.66
C GLU A 279 -28.66 6.17 -9.37
N ALA A 280 -29.46 6.66 -10.31
CA ALA A 280 -30.29 7.85 -10.10
C ALA A 280 -31.33 7.63 -9.00
N GLY A 281 -31.95 6.45 -8.93
CA GLY A 281 -32.88 6.10 -7.87
C GLY A 281 -32.21 6.04 -6.50
N LEU A 282 -30.99 5.51 -6.41
CA LEU A 282 -30.20 5.49 -5.19
C LEU A 282 -29.90 6.91 -4.72
N GLN A 283 -29.36 7.76 -5.58
CA GLN A 283 -29.03 9.14 -5.21
C GLN A 283 -30.27 9.91 -4.75
N PHE A 284 -31.42 9.67 -5.38
CA PHE A 284 -32.70 10.21 -4.92
C PHE A 284 -33.08 9.71 -3.52
N LEU A 285 -32.99 8.40 -3.26
CA LEU A 285 -33.30 7.82 -1.95
C LEU A 285 -32.38 8.37 -0.85
N LEU A 286 -31.07 8.42 -1.12
CA LEU A 286 -30.07 8.95 -0.19
C LEU A 286 -30.30 10.45 0.08
N GLY A 287 -30.51 11.26 -0.97
CA GLY A 287 -30.74 12.69 -0.83
C GLY A 287 -32.05 13.02 -0.10
N LYS A 288 -33.15 12.31 -0.42
CA LYS A 288 -34.43 12.46 0.28
C LYS A 288 -34.28 12.17 1.76
N ARG A 289 -33.55 11.10 2.09
CA ARG A 289 -33.28 10.73 3.49
C ARG A 289 -32.39 11.74 4.18
N ASP A 290 -31.33 12.21 3.54
CA ASP A 290 -30.40 13.20 4.12
C ASP A 290 -31.11 14.54 4.43
N LEU A 291 -32.11 14.92 3.63
CA LEU A 291 -33.00 16.05 3.94
C LEU A 291 -33.87 15.81 5.18
N SER A 292 -34.27 14.57 5.45
CA SER A 292 -35.17 14.22 6.55
C SER A 292 -34.47 14.01 7.90
N THR A 293 -33.27 13.42 7.89
CA THR A 293 -32.56 13.05 9.13
C THR A 293 -31.13 13.57 9.19
N GLY A 294 -30.77 14.54 8.35
CA GLY A 294 -29.40 15.05 8.19
C GLY A 294 -28.52 14.09 7.41
N LYS A 295 -27.25 14.46 7.15
CA LYS A 295 -26.28 13.50 6.59
C LYS A 295 -26.11 12.32 7.55
N SER A 296 -25.95 11.11 7.00
CA SER A 296 -25.63 9.94 7.82
C SER A 296 -24.39 10.23 8.62
N THR A 297 -24.51 10.20 9.95
CA THR A 297 -23.35 10.33 10.84
C THR A 297 -22.90 8.98 11.37
N TRP A 298 -23.59 7.89 10.98
CA TRP A 298 -23.40 6.53 11.50
C TRP A 298 -22.83 6.52 12.92
N LYS A 299 -23.47 7.25 13.83
CA LYS A 299 -23.14 7.12 15.24
C LYS A 299 -23.93 5.94 15.75
N VAL A 300 -23.25 4.82 15.64
CA VAL A 300 -23.36 3.66 16.47
C VAL A 300 -24.00 3.95 17.82
N GLU A 301 -25.31 3.78 17.95
CA GLU A 301 -25.94 3.70 19.28
C GLU A 301 -25.83 2.28 19.86
N ASN A 302 -25.31 1.28 19.11
CA ASN A 302 -25.28 -0.14 19.52
C ASN A 302 -24.11 -1.02 19.02
N ALA A 303 -23.22 -0.54 18.17
CA ALA A 303 -21.95 -1.23 17.91
C ALA A 303 -20.96 -0.91 19.02
N GLN A 304 -20.42 -1.96 19.60
CA GLN A 304 -19.30 -1.90 20.52
C GLN A 304 -18.17 -1.11 19.88
N VAL A 305 -17.92 0.11 20.37
CA VAL A 305 -16.78 0.91 19.92
C VAL A 305 -15.52 0.15 20.33
N GLY A 306 -14.81 -0.39 19.36
CA GLY A 306 -13.63 -1.23 19.60
C GLY A 306 -12.52 -0.46 20.32
N ALA A 307 -12.29 0.81 19.92
CA ALA A 307 -11.39 1.69 20.63
C ALA A 307 -11.70 3.18 20.38
N VAL A 308 -11.26 4.01 21.33
CA VAL A 308 -11.13 5.46 21.14
C VAL A 308 -9.72 5.88 21.54
N PHE A 309 -8.99 6.52 20.64
CA PHE A 309 -7.66 7.06 20.91
C PHE A 309 -7.49 8.43 20.26
N GLY A 310 -7.09 9.43 21.07
CA GLY A 310 -6.99 10.83 20.64
C GLY A 310 -8.25 11.38 19.95
N GLY A 311 -9.44 10.93 20.37
CA GLY A 311 -10.72 11.36 19.80
C GLY A 311 -11.15 10.63 18.52
N ILE A 312 -10.36 9.67 18.03
CA ILE A 312 -10.75 8.82 16.90
C ILE A 312 -11.43 7.56 17.43
N GLU A 313 -12.66 7.33 17.01
CA GLU A 313 -13.43 6.12 17.31
C GLU A 313 -13.22 5.08 16.19
N THR A 314 -13.12 3.80 16.54
CA THR A 314 -13.04 2.70 15.56
C THR A 314 -13.85 1.49 15.99
N THR A 315 -14.41 0.78 15.02
CA THR A 315 -15.10 -0.51 15.18
C THR A 315 -14.16 -1.72 15.10
N SER A 316 -12.87 -1.49 14.82
CA SER A 316 -11.87 -2.56 14.70
C SER A 316 -11.75 -3.40 15.98
N ARG A 317 -11.51 -4.71 15.79
CA ARG A 317 -11.20 -5.66 16.86
C ARG A 317 -9.75 -6.15 16.81
N SER A 318 -8.91 -5.61 15.94
CA SER A 318 -7.53 -6.05 15.73
C SER A 318 -6.61 -4.85 15.51
N ILE A 319 -6.14 -4.27 16.61
CA ILE A 319 -5.54 -2.92 16.63
C ILE A 319 -4.06 -2.96 16.98
N ILE A 320 -3.24 -2.13 16.32
CA ILE A 320 -1.87 -1.85 16.75
C ILE A 320 -1.75 -0.37 17.14
N PHE A 321 -1.11 -0.11 18.27
CA PHE A 321 -0.70 1.24 18.67
C PHE A 321 0.80 1.40 18.45
N ILE A 322 1.20 2.35 17.61
CA ILE A 322 2.60 2.69 17.34
C ILE A 322 2.87 4.05 17.97
N ILE A 323 3.83 4.07 18.89
CA ILE A 323 4.12 5.21 19.75
C ILE A 323 5.57 5.64 19.56
N ASP A 324 5.74 6.90 19.20
CA ASP A 324 7.05 7.53 19.16
C ASP A 324 7.63 7.70 20.58
N GLN A 325 8.89 7.33 20.73
CA GLN A 325 9.70 7.51 21.94
C GLN A 325 11.05 8.18 21.59
N SER A 326 11.15 8.86 20.45
CA SER A 326 12.33 9.63 20.02
C SER A 326 12.59 10.83 20.91
N GLY A 327 13.74 11.49 20.72
CA GLY A 327 14.23 12.54 21.63
C GLY A 327 13.30 13.75 21.72
N SER A 328 12.53 14.04 20.66
CA SER A 328 11.53 15.13 20.64
C SER A 328 10.42 14.94 21.67
N MET A 329 10.15 13.70 22.08
CA MET A 329 9.11 13.38 23.06
C MET A 329 9.47 13.81 24.51
N GLU A 330 10.72 14.23 24.77
CA GLU A 330 11.12 14.90 26.03
C GLU A 330 10.58 16.34 26.13
N ALA A 331 10.19 16.95 25.01
CA ALA A 331 9.69 18.31 25.00
C ALA A 331 8.31 18.40 25.66
N GLU A 332 7.96 19.59 26.15
CA GLU A 332 6.62 19.86 26.61
C GLU A 332 5.66 20.11 25.45
N VAL A 333 4.36 19.90 25.71
CA VAL A 333 3.30 20.38 24.83
C VAL A 333 3.20 21.89 24.89
N VAL A 334 3.04 22.54 23.74
CA VAL A 334 2.91 24.00 23.67
C VAL A 334 1.51 24.43 24.14
N ASN A 335 0.46 23.72 23.72
CA ASN A 335 -0.91 24.00 24.17
C ASN A 335 -1.21 23.36 25.54
N ARG A 336 -0.59 23.89 26.60
CA ARG A 336 -0.78 23.40 27.98
C ARG A 336 -2.23 23.47 28.47
N GLU A 337 -3.01 24.47 28.03
CA GLU A 337 -4.41 24.62 28.47
C GLU A 337 -5.30 23.44 28.01
N ARG A 338 -5.02 22.83 26.85
CA ARG A 338 -5.71 21.60 26.41
C ARG A 338 -5.58 20.45 27.40
N TYR A 339 -4.48 20.39 28.15
CA TYR A 339 -4.11 19.25 28.98
C TYR A 339 -4.19 19.52 30.49
N LYS A 340 -4.41 20.78 30.88
CA LYS A 340 -4.38 21.24 32.27
C LYS A 340 -5.28 20.45 33.22
N ASP A 341 -6.50 20.15 32.78
CA ASP A 341 -7.51 19.43 33.59
C ASP A 341 -7.45 17.90 33.39
N GLY A 342 -6.51 17.42 32.58
CA GLY A 342 -6.41 16.01 32.21
C GLY A 342 -5.65 15.14 33.22
N GLY A 343 -5.12 15.70 34.32
CA GLY A 343 -4.47 14.92 35.38
C GLY A 343 -3.20 14.18 34.94
N TYR A 344 -2.39 14.82 34.08
CA TYR A 344 -1.13 14.24 33.59
C TYR A 344 0.01 14.39 34.60
N PRO A 345 0.97 13.44 34.66
CA PRO A 345 2.13 13.53 35.55
C PRO A 345 3.00 14.77 35.29
N SER A 346 3.13 15.17 34.03
CA SER A 346 3.80 16.39 33.60
C SER A 346 3.20 16.88 32.27
N MET A 347 3.67 18.03 31.79
CA MET A 347 3.33 18.55 30.46
C MET A 347 4.28 18.03 29.37
N MET A 348 5.16 17.07 29.66
CA MET A 348 5.97 16.40 28.65
C MET A 348 5.09 15.60 27.70
N ARG A 349 5.42 15.63 26.40
CA ARG A 349 4.68 14.91 25.35
C ARG A 349 4.59 13.42 25.67
N ILE A 350 5.70 12.80 26.08
CA ILE A 350 5.73 11.36 26.42
C ILE A 350 4.76 11.00 27.56
N ASP A 351 4.63 11.86 28.59
CA ASP A 351 3.75 11.59 29.73
C ASP A 351 2.26 11.71 29.36
N ILE A 352 1.93 12.68 28.50
CA ILE A 352 0.59 12.82 27.94
C ILE A 352 0.24 11.58 27.11
N VAL A 353 1.13 11.18 26.21
CA VAL A 353 0.94 10.01 25.33
C VAL A 353 0.80 8.71 26.13
N LYS A 354 1.66 8.48 27.12
CA LYS A 354 1.56 7.33 28.02
C LYS A 354 0.23 7.29 28.75
N THR A 355 -0.21 8.43 29.28
CA THR A 355 -1.46 8.54 30.03
C THR A 355 -2.67 8.26 29.14
N GLU A 356 -2.74 8.86 27.96
CA GLU A 356 -3.83 8.64 27.00
C GLU A 356 -3.85 7.20 26.50
N LEU A 357 -2.69 6.62 26.17
CA LEU A 357 -2.62 5.23 25.74
C LEU A 357 -3.08 4.29 26.87
N GLN A 358 -2.63 4.48 28.11
CA GLN A 358 -3.09 3.67 29.24
C GLN A 358 -4.60 3.75 29.45
N ARG A 359 -5.20 4.95 29.28
CA ARG A 359 -6.66 5.14 29.33
C ARG A 359 -7.37 4.41 28.21
N THR A 360 -6.83 4.45 26.99
CA THR A 360 -7.37 3.70 25.86
C THR A 360 -7.29 2.20 26.11
N ILE A 361 -6.14 1.67 26.52
CA ILE A 361 -5.97 0.24 26.84
C ILE A 361 -6.94 -0.22 27.92
N GLU A 362 -7.17 0.59 28.96
CA GLU A 362 -8.15 0.29 30.01
C GLU A 362 -9.57 0.13 29.43
N ARG A 363 -9.95 1.00 28.50
CA ARG A 363 -11.29 1.06 27.89
C ARG A 363 -11.54 0.04 26.79
N LEU A 364 -10.50 -0.58 26.22
CA LEU A 364 -10.65 -1.60 25.16
C LEU A 364 -11.62 -2.69 25.59
N GLU A 365 -12.52 -3.12 24.72
CA GLU A 365 -13.42 -4.21 25.04
C GLU A 365 -12.71 -5.58 25.03
N PRO A 366 -13.15 -6.59 25.81
CA PRO A 366 -12.47 -7.89 25.89
C PRO A 366 -12.37 -8.67 24.57
N ASN A 367 -13.24 -8.38 23.60
CA ASN A 367 -13.25 -8.95 22.26
C ASN A 367 -12.24 -8.27 21.30
N VAL A 368 -11.56 -7.22 21.73
CA VAL A 368 -10.52 -6.53 20.96
C VAL A 368 -9.17 -7.20 21.22
N ASN A 369 -8.47 -7.54 20.15
CA ASN A 369 -7.07 -7.91 20.18
C ASN A 369 -6.20 -6.70 19.88
N PHE A 370 -5.12 -6.52 20.63
CA PHE A 370 -4.24 -5.38 20.46
C PHE A 370 -2.76 -5.73 20.63
N ASN A 371 -1.89 -4.86 20.12
CA ASN A 371 -0.46 -4.86 20.42
C ASN A 371 0.08 -3.43 20.40
N ILE A 372 1.28 -3.23 20.95
CA ILE A 372 1.92 -1.93 21.07
C ILE A 372 3.35 -2.04 20.55
N LEU A 373 3.73 -1.08 19.71
CA LEU A 373 5.09 -0.84 19.25
C LEU A 373 5.52 0.54 19.74
N ALA A 374 6.61 0.63 20.48
CA ALA A 374 7.31 1.89 20.69
C ALA A 374 8.49 1.97 19.72
N PHE A 375 8.80 3.15 19.18
CA PHE A 375 9.92 3.31 18.24
C PHE A 375 10.72 4.59 18.48
N ALA A 376 12.03 4.48 18.31
CA ALA A 376 12.93 5.61 18.09
C ALA A 376 13.83 5.22 16.92
N SER A 377 15.14 5.08 17.12
CA SER A 377 16.03 4.55 16.07
C SER A 377 15.82 3.05 15.89
N GLU A 378 15.53 2.38 17.00
CA GLU A 378 15.19 0.96 17.08
C GLU A 378 13.71 0.75 17.36
N LEU A 379 13.21 -0.43 17.00
CA LEU A 379 11.85 -0.87 17.24
C LEU A 379 11.76 -1.66 18.55
N ASN A 380 10.84 -1.26 19.44
CA ASN A 380 10.59 -1.89 20.73
C ASN A 380 9.15 -2.41 20.80
N GLN A 381 8.96 -3.68 20.45
CA GLN A 381 7.65 -4.34 20.48
C GLN A 381 7.32 -4.87 21.89
N TRP A 382 6.08 -4.68 22.34
CA TRP A 382 5.62 -5.22 23.63
C TRP A 382 5.41 -6.74 23.59
N LYS A 383 4.67 -7.23 22.57
CA LYS A 383 4.40 -8.66 22.32
C LYS A 383 4.71 -9.01 20.87
N LYS A 384 4.93 -10.30 20.62
CA LYS A 384 5.18 -10.83 19.27
C LYS A 384 3.92 -10.80 18.38
N ASN A 385 2.75 -11.05 18.97
CA ASN A 385 1.47 -11.14 18.27
C ASN A 385 0.43 -10.25 18.97
N LEU A 386 -0.68 -9.98 18.27
CA LEU A 386 -1.87 -9.41 18.91
C LEU A 386 -2.34 -10.31 20.07
N VAL A 387 -2.81 -9.68 21.15
CA VAL A 387 -3.36 -10.37 22.32
C VAL A 387 -4.71 -9.78 22.70
N ALA A 388 -5.61 -10.60 23.22
CA ALA A 388 -6.92 -10.13 23.68
C ALA A 388 -6.80 -9.12 24.82
N ALA A 389 -7.68 -8.11 24.84
CA ALA A 389 -7.79 -7.09 25.88
C ALA A 389 -8.48 -7.61 27.15
N ASN A 390 -7.99 -8.73 27.67
CA ASN A 390 -8.35 -9.21 29.00
C ASN A 390 -7.60 -8.43 30.10
N LEU A 391 -8.05 -8.58 31.35
CA LEU A 391 -7.49 -7.89 32.51
C LEU A 391 -5.97 -8.06 32.64
N ILE A 392 -5.45 -9.27 32.47
CA ILE A 392 -4.02 -9.58 32.60
C ILE A 392 -3.20 -8.82 31.55
N ASN A 393 -3.63 -8.90 30.29
CA ASN A 393 -2.93 -8.25 29.18
C ASN A 393 -3.01 -6.73 29.27
N LYS A 394 -4.16 -6.17 29.68
CA LYS A 394 -4.31 -4.72 29.92
C LYS A 394 -3.39 -4.24 31.02
N THR A 395 -3.34 -4.93 32.17
CA THR A 395 -2.44 -4.57 33.28
C THR A 395 -0.98 -4.64 32.84
N ALA A 396 -0.56 -5.74 32.20
CA ALA A 396 0.80 -5.91 31.72
C ALA A 396 1.19 -4.87 30.64
N ALA A 397 0.26 -4.49 29.76
CA ALA A 397 0.46 -3.41 28.79
C ALA A 397 0.66 -2.08 29.50
N LYS A 398 -0.18 -1.72 30.47
CA LYS A 398 -0.07 -0.46 31.22
C LYS A 398 1.24 -0.35 31.99
N GLU A 399 1.69 -1.44 32.61
CA GLU A 399 3.01 -1.50 33.26
C GLU A 399 4.15 -1.29 32.25
N TRP A 400 4.06 -1.92 31.07
CA TRP A 400 5.05 -1.74 30.02
C TRP A 400 5.06 -0.31 29.48
N ILE A 401 3.88 0.28 29.21
CA ILE A 401 3.73 1.68 28.80
C ILE A 401 4.31 2.62 29.86
N GLY A 402 4.09 2.33 31.15
CA GLY A 402 4.58 3.15 32.25
C GLY A 402 6.11 3.30 32.28
N ARG A 403 6.83 2.30 31.75
CA ARG A 403 8.30 2.29 31.63
C ARG A 403 8.84 2.96 30.37
N LEU A 404 7.98 3.42 29.46
CA LEU A 404 8.45 4.15 28.29
C LEU A 404 9.02 5.49 28.71
N GLU A 405 10.17 5.82 28.13
CA GLU A 405 10.88 7.08 28.29
C GLU A 405 11.32 7.55 26.91
N ALA A 406 11.40 8.87 26.74
CA ALA A 406 11.96 9.41 25.52
C ALA A 406 13.47 9.13 25.45
N ILE A 407 13.94 8.75 24.26
CA ILE A 407 15.30 8.28 24.03
C ILE A 407 16.07 9.37 23.28
N GLY A 408 17.23 9.75 23.81
CA GLY A 408 18.18 10.63 23.13
C GLY A 408 17.76 12.09 22.97
N GLY A 409 16.94 12.64 23.88
CA GLY A 409 16.54 14.05 23.86
C GLY A 409 17.58 15.03 24.45
N ASN A 410 17.25 16.32 24.43
CA ASN A 410 18.17 17.43 24.71
C ASN A 410 18.80 17.39 26.12
N SER A 411 18.09 16.84 27.10
CA SER A 411 18.64 16.67 28.45
C SER A 411 19.92 15.82 28.48
N LYS A 412 20.10 14.96 27.47
CA LYS A 412 21.27 14.10 27.28
C LYS A 412 22.29 14.68 26.31
N SER A 413 21.92 15.62 25.43
CA SER A 413 22.89 16.35 24.59
C SER A 413 23.76 17.29 25.42
N ASP A 414 23.18 17.99 26.38
CA ASP A 414 23.90 18.89 27.29
C ASP A 414 24.93 18.12 28.13
N LEU A 415 24.63 16.87 28.49
CA LEU A 415 25.56 15.98 29.19
C LEU A 415 26.71 15.51 28.29
N VAL A 416 26.46 15.28 26.99
CA VAL A 416 27.53 14.93 26.03
C VAL A 416 28.42 16.14 25.74
N GLU A 417 27.85 17.33 25.58
CA GLU A 417 28.57 18.58 25.39
C GLU A 417 29.42 18.96 26.62
N ALA A 418 28.94 18.63 27.83
CA ALA A 418 29.70 18.73 29.07
C ALA A 418 30.74 17.60 29.26
N GLY A 419 30.88 16.65 28.33
CA GLY A 419 31.82 15.52 28.40
C GLY A 419 31.45 14.42 29.40
N LEU A 420 30.20 14.40 29.88
CA LEU A 420 29.68 13.52 30.93
C LEU A 420 28.72 12.43 30.40
N GLY A 421 28.49 12.37 29.08
CA GLY A 421 27.59 11.41 28.43
C GLY A 421 28.22 10.73 27.19
N GLY A 422 27.77 9.52 26.86
CA GLY A 422 28.20 8.81 25.66
C GLY A 422 27.41 9.21 24.41
N ALA A 423 28.10 9.54 23.31
CA ALA A 423 27.49 9.91 22.01
C ALA A 423 26.51 8.88 21.43
N ALA A 424 26.63 7.60 21.84
CA ALA A 424 25.75 6.52 21.43
C ALA A 424 24.28 6.71 21.84
N ASN A 425 24.00 7.41 22.95
CA ASN A 425 22.63 7.63 23.43
C ASN A 425 21.87 8.67 22.60
N ILE A 426 22.55 9.61 21.94
CA ILE A 426 21.92 10.60 21.05
C ILE A 426 21.54 9.93 19.72
N SER A 427 22.41 9.07 19.18
CA SER A 427 22.12 8.34 17.94
C SER A 427 20.94 7.38 18.06
N ALA A 428 20.60 6.92 19.27
CA ALA A 428 19.45 6.06 19.54
C ALA A 428 18.10 6.81 19.56
N GLY A 429 18.14 8.14 19.64
CA GLY A 429 16.97 9.02 19.74
C GLY A 429 16.42 9.55 18.43
N LYS A 430 16.96 9.11 17.28
CA LYS A 430 16.42 9.45 15.96
C LYS A 430 15.08 8.75 15.71
N THR A 431 14.33 9.19 14.72
CA THR A 431 12.94 8.76 14.43
C THR A 431 12.91 7.83 13.22
N ASN A 432 12.68 6.53 13.44
CA ASN A 432 12.58 5.50 12.39
C ASN A 432 11.13 5.24 11.96
N THR A 433 10.51 6.25 11.33
CA THR A 433 9.11 6.18 10.90
C THR A 433 8.87 5.07 9.89
N TYR A 434 9.76 4.90 8.91
CA TYR A 434 9.67 3.83 7.92
C TYR A 434 9.60 2.44 8.59
N GLY A 435 10.57 2.13 9.45
CA GLY A 435 10.61 0.85 10.14
C GLY A 435 9.35 0.59 10.98
N ALA A 436 8.85 1.61 11.67
CA ALA A 436 7.66 1.48 12.49
C ALA A 436 6.40 1.16 11.66
N LEU A 437 6.19 1.89 10.55
CA LEU A 437 5.06 1.67 9.66
C LEU A 437 5.15 0.30 8.96
N MET A 438 6.31 -0.07 8.44
CA MET A 438 6.50 -1.34 7.73
C MET A 438 6.39 -2.55 8.66
N TRP A 439 6.77 -2.41 9.93
CA TRP A 439 6.55 -3.44 10.95
C TRP A 439 5.05 -3.76 11.11
N SER A 440 4.21 -2.74 11.12
CA SER A 440 2.75 -2.90 11.27
C SER A 440 2.10 -3.67 10.12
N LEU A 441 2.72 -3.62 8.94
CA LEU A 441 2.31 -4.35 7.76
C LEU A 441 2.97 -5.73 7.64
N ASN A 442 3.82 -6.11 8.60
CA ASN A 442 4.70 -7.28 8.51
C ASN A 442 5.50 -7.28 7.18
N ALA A 443 5.96 -6.10 6.78
CA ALA A 443 6.63 -5.82 5.52
C ALA A 443 8.02 -5.20 5.75
N MET A 444 8.70 -5.64 6.82
CA MET A 444 10.02 -5.14 7.19
C MET A 444 11.08 -5.45 6.13
N GLY A 445 11.93 -4.46 5.89
CA GLY A 445 13.10 -4.56 5.04
C GLY A 445 12.87 -4.10 3.59
N PRO A 446 13.97 -3.81 2.86
CA PRO A 446 13.91 -3.32 1.50
C PRO A 446 13.43 -4.43 0.53
N ARG A 447 12.72 -4.07 -0.56
CA ARG A 447 12.05 -4.95 -1.55
C ARG A 447 12.86 -6.13 -2.13
N THR A 448 14.16 -6.25 -1.90
CA THR A 448 15.08 -7.15 -2.64
C THR A 448 15.67 -8.28 -1.81
N LYS A 449 15.52 -8.29 -0.47
CA LYS A 449 15.96 -9.45 0.35
C LYS A 449 14.89 -10.53 0.50
N ASP A 450 13.62 -10.14 0.37
CA ASP A 450 12.45 -11.01 0.28
C ASP A 450 11.45 -10.27 -0.63
N ALA A 451 11.50 -10.55 -1.95
CA ALA A 451 10.79 -9.81 -3.00
C ALA A 451 9.31 -9.51 -2.74
N PHE A 452 8.70 -10.29 -1.85
CA PHE A 452 7.65 -9.85 -0.97
C PHE A 452 7.90 -10.48 0.39
N SER A 453 7.69 -9.75 1.49
CA SER A 453 7.50 -10.41 2.79
C SER A 453 6.48 -11.52 2.55
N LYS A 454 6.84 -12.78 2.83
CA LYS A 454 6.03 -13.97 2.51
C LYS A 454 4.61 -13.98 3.09
N ASN A 455 4.24 -12.94 3.83
CA ASN A 455 2.98 -12.80 4.52
C ASN A 455 2.26 -11.53 4.05
N TYR A 456 1.44 -11.71 3.02
CA TYR A 456 0.33 -10.81 2.72
C TYR A 456 -0.65 -10.69 3.91
N GLN A 457 -0.84 -11.80 4.62
CA GLN A 457 -1.72 -11.87 5.77
C GLN A 457 -1.13 -11.09 6.94
N ILE A 458 -1.94 -10.19 7.46
CA ILE A 458 -1.69 -9.45 8.70
C ILE A 458 -2.88 -9.64 9.65
N ALA A 459 -2.57 -9.75 10.93
CA ALA A 459 -3.58 -9.97 11.96
C ALA A 459 -4.33 -8.67 12.31
N ALA A 460 -3.63 -7.54 12.28
CA ALA A 460 -4.21 -6.23 12.52
C ALA A 460 -4.91 -5.72 11.27
N ASP A 461 -6.02 -5.03 11.47
CA ASP A 461 -6.74 -4.34 10.41
C ASP A 461 -6.64 -2.82 10.59
N THR A 462 -6.43 -2.31 11.81
CA THR A 462 -6.31 -0.89 12.11
C THR A 462 -5.05 -0.58 12.91
N VAL A 463 -4.40 0.54 12.58
CA VAL A 463 -3.19 1.04 13.25
C VAL A 463 -3.43 2.47 13.71
N PHE A 464 -3.05 2.78 14.95
CA PHE A 464 -2.91 4.16 15.44
C PHE A 464 -1.43 4.50 15.51
N PHE A 465 -0.99 5.45 14.70
CA PHE A 465 0.39 5.93 14.65
C PHE A 465 0.50 7.31 15.27
N LEU A 466 1.19 7.40 16.39
CA LEU A 466 1.45 8.66 17.09
C LEU A 466 2.93 9.03 16.96
N SER A 467 3.21 10.20 16.39
CA SER A 467 4.58 10.72 16.29
C SER A 467 4.62 12.24 16.41
N ASP A 468 5.72 12.74 16.94
CA ASP A 468 5.99 14.16 17.15
C ASP A 468 7.23 14.65 16.39
N GLY A 469 7.89 13.75 15.65
CA GLY A 469 9.20 13.98 15.04
C GLY A 469 9.21 13.73 13.54
N ARG A 470 10.14 14.40 12.84
CA ARG A 470 10.43 14.13 11.43
C ARG A 470 11.23 12.84 11.31
N PRO A 471 10.98 12.00 10.30
CA PRO A 471 11.83 10.84 10.04
C PRO A 471 13.30 11.28 9.90
N THR A 472 14.22 10.58 10.57
CA THR A 472 15.65 10.95 10.59
C THR A 472 16.60 9.76 10.44
N VAL A 473 16.08 8.53 10.47
CA VAL A 473 16.83 7.29 10.25
C VAL A 473 15.88 6.22 9.69
N GLY A 474 16.43 5.20 9.04
CA GLY A 474 15.69 4.10 8.42
C GLY A 474 16.18 3.84 7.01
N ASP A 475 15.66 2.80 6.37
CA ASP A 475 15.96 2.51 4.96
C ASP A 475 15.47 3.64 4.04
N PHE A 476 14.39 4.32 4.44
CA PHE A 476 13.89 5.55 3.83
C PHE A 476 13.70 6.62 4.90
N VAL A 477 14.15 7.84 4.60
CA VAL A 477 14.07 9.01 5.49
C VAL A 477 13.19 10.10 4.87
N GLU A 478 13.17 10.21 3.54
CA GLU A 478 12.35 11.22 2.85
C GLU A 478 10.84 10.90 2.98
N PRO A 479 10.00 11.85 3.44
CA PRO A 479 8.57 11.63 3.66
C PRO A 479 7.81 11.07 2.45
N ASP A 480 8.10 11.58 1.25
CA ASP A 480 7.45 11.13 0.02
C ASP A 480 7.81 9.68 -0.33
N ASP A 481 9.05 9.27 -0.06
CA ASP A 481 9.48 7.88 -0.24
C ASP A 481 8.79 6.97 0.77
N ILE A 482 8.75 7.36 2.05
CA ILE A 482 8.06 6.59 3.10
C ILE A 482 6.58 6.43 2.78
N LEU A 483 5.92 7.51 2.35
CA LEU A 483 4.51 7.48 1.95
C LEU A 483 4.29 6.52 0.78
N ARG A 484 5.13 6.58 -0.26
CA ARG A 484 5.04 5.69 -1.41
C ARG A 484 5.19 4.22 -0.99
N GLU A 485 6.26 3.89 -0.25
CA GLU A 485 6.52 2.51 0.18
C GLU A 485 5.42 1.97 1.10
N PHE A 486 4.91 2.78 2.02
CA PHE A 486 3.82 2.39 2.90
C PHE A 486 2.54 2.09 2.09
N LEU A 487 2.15 2.97 1.16
CA LEU A 487 0.94 2.78 0.36
C LEU A 487 1.05 1.55 -0.55
N GLU A 488 2.21 1.32 -1.15
CA GLU A 488 2.45 0.14 -1.97
C GLU A 488 2.39 -1.16 -1.14
N ALA A 489 3.02 -1.16 0.04
CA ALA A 489 2.94 -2.30 0.95
C ALA A 489 1.51 -2.51 1.49
N ASN A 490 0.73 -1.45 1.61
CA ASN A 490 -0.65 -1.50 2.10
C ASN A 490 -1.70 -1.76 1.00
N GLU A 491 -1.32 -1.72 -0.29
CA GLU A 491 -2.24 -1.79 -1.45
C GLU A 491 -3.25 -2.93 -1.33
N LEU A 492 -2.82 -4.14 -0.96
CA LEU A 492 -3.73 -5.27 -0.75
C LEU A 492 -3.99 -5.55 0.74
N ARG A 493 -3.11 -5.11 1.64
CA ARG A 493 -3.23 -5.39 3.08
C ARG A 493 -4.39 -4.63 3.69
N GLN A 494 -4.71 -3.46 3.15
CA GLN A 494 -5.89 -2.68 3.48
C GLN A 494 -6.00 -2.39 4.99
N VAL A 495 -4.87 -2.07 5.61
CA VAL A 495 -4.81 -1.52 6.96
C VAL A 495 -5.28 -0.08 6.92
N VAL A 496 -6.14 0.27 7.88
CA VAL A 496 -6.51 1.67 8.11
C VAL A 496 -5.50 2.26 9.08
N LEU A 497 -4.74 3.27 8.65
CA LEU A 497 -3.77 3.96 9.49
C LEU A 497 -4.36 5.28 9.97
N HIS A 498 -4.69 5.37 11.25
CA HIS A 498 -4.98 6.65 11.89
C HIS A 498 -3.67 7.28 12.34
N THR A 499 -3.49 8.57 12.11
CA THR A 499 -2.29 9.29 12.52
C THR A 499 -2.63 10.37 13.54
N LEU A 500 -1.84 10.44 14.60
CA LEU A 500 -1.94 11.46 15.64
C LEU A 500 -0.60 12.18 15.72
N ALA A 501 -0.65 13.50 15.67
CA ALA A 501 0.55 14.30 15.74
C ALA A 501 0.49 15.27 16.91
N ILE A 502 1.62 15.48 17.58
CA ILE A 502 1.79 16.34 18.75
C ILE A 502 3.08 17.14 18.55
N GLY A 503 3.16 18.40 18.98
CA GLY A 503 4.40 19.18 18.83
C GLY A 503 4.67 19.66 17.40
N GLU A 504 5.94 19.83 16.99
CA GLU A 504 6.30 20.28 15.63
C GLU A 504 6.47 19.09 14.66
N PHE A 505 5.64 19.01 13.62
CA PHE A 505 5.63 17.87 12.69
C PHE A 505 5.28 18.30 11.26
N GLU A 506 5.51 17.39 10.31
CA GLU A 506 5.11 17.56 8.92
C GLU A 506 3.64 17.15 8.72
N LYS A 507 2.75 18.13 8.91
CA LYS A 507 1.30 17.93 8.88
C LYS A 507 0.80 17.26 7.60
N ASP A 508 1.30 17.67 6.46
CA ASP A 508 0.86 17.14 5.17
C ASP A 508 1.26 15.67 4.97
N PHE A 509 2.44 15.27 5.47
CA PHE A 509 2.89 13.89 5.44
C PHE A 509 2.02 12.98 6.32
N MET A 510 1.83 13.36 7.60
CA MET A 510 1.01 12.60 8.55
C MET A 510 -0.46 12.51 8.11
N LYS A 511 -1.00 13.62 7.58
CA LYS A 511 -2.36 13.65 7.04
C LYS A 511 -2.49 12.77 5.81
N SER A 512 -1.52 12.82 4.90
CA SER A 512 -1.52 11.98 3.68
C SER A 512 -1.46 10.50 4.01
N LEU A 513 -0.64 10.09 4.99
CA LEU A 513 -0.59 8.70 5.48
C LEU A 513 -1.97 8.21 5.95
N ALA A 514 -2.67 9.03 6.72
CA ALA A 514 -4.00 8.66 7.22
C ALA A 514 -5.05 8.63 6.11
N GLU A 515 -5.25 9.73 5.40
CA GLU A 515 -6.34 9.85 4.44
C GLU A 515 -6.21 8.84 3.29
N LYS A 516 -4.99 8.60 2.78
CA LYS A 516 -4.75 7.66 1.68
C LYS A 516 -4.88 6.19 2.09
N SER A 517 -4.90 5.88 3.39
CA SER A 517 -5.19 4.54 3.92
C SER A 517 -6.63 4.39 4.44
N GLY A 518 -7.47 5.42 4.27
CA GLY A 518 -8.84 5.44 4.79
C GLY A 518 -8.95 5.76 6.29
N GLY A 519 -7.85 6.20 6.91
CA GLY A 519 -7.80 6.62 8.30
C GLY A 519 -8.13 8.10 8.50
N VAL A 520 -7.88 8.54 9.74
CA VAL A 520 -8.18 9.90 10.20
C VAL A 520 -6.91 10.49 10.81
N PHE A 521 -6.62 11.74 10.47
CA PHE A 521 -5.54 12.51 11.06
C PHE A 521 -6.08 13.40 12.18
N VAL A 522 -5.40 13.40 13.33
CA VAL A 522 -5.70 14.29 14.45
C VAL A 522 -4.45 15.06 14.87
N ASP A 523 -4.63 16.37 14.95
CA ASP A 523 -3.66 17.31 15.51
C ASP A 523 -3.93 17.47 17.01
N LEU A 524 -3.05 16.90 17.83
CA LEU A 524 -3.12 16.97 19.29
C LEU A 524 -2.63 18.34 19.81
N GLY A 525 -2.10 19.19 18.95
CA GLY A 525 -1.69 20.54 19.26
C GLY A 525 -0.21 20.75 18.95
N HIS A 526 0.04 21.81 18.19
CA HIS A 526 1.35 22.44 18.09
C HIS A 526 1.71 23.16 19.36
#